data_AF-A0A0D2YHA8-F1
#
_entry.id   AF-A0A0D2YHA8-F1
#
_cell.length_a   1.000
_cell.length_b   1.000
_cell.length_c   1.000
_cell.angle_alpha   90.00
_cell.angle_beta   90.00
_cell.angle_gamma   90.00
#
_symmetry.space_group_name_H-M   'P 1'
#
loop_
_entity.id
_entity.type
_entity.pdbx_description
1 polymer ?
#
loop_
_entity_poly.entity_id
_entity_poly.type
_entity_poly.pdbx_seq_one_letter_code
_entity_poly.pdbx_strand_id
1 'polypeptide(L)'
;MKFQTLLTVASANLVLASDLLAKTADSWIRNNQETQRAYWYGRAVVYEGIEATVELTKNKTLLAWYRDQMDDVVSPNGTIINYDLTKYSLDNYRIGMNLLYWYKQTGEEKYKVAADFIRDRINQHPRTPTVDC
;
A
#
# COMPACT_ATOMS: atom_id res chain seq x y z
N MET A 1 -13.33 -25.91 -29.89
CA MET A 1 -14.44 -25.50 -29.01
C MET A 1 -14.05 -25.32 -27.53
N LYS A 2 -13.23 -26.19 -26.91
CA LYS A 2 -12.87 -26.06 -25.46
C LYS A 2 -12.03 -24.82 -25.08
N PHE A 3 -11.16 -24.33 -25.98
CA PHE A 3 -10.28 -23.17 -25.68
C PHE A 3 -11.01 -21.81 -25.66
N GLN A 4 -12.00 -21.61 -26.52
CA GLN A 4 -12.79 -20.37 -26.55
C GLN A 4 -13.65 -20.23 -25.28
N THR A 5 -14.20 -21.34 -24.77
CA THR A 5 -14.99 -21.35 -23.52
C THR A 5 -14.13 -21.05 -22.29
N LEU A 6 -12.87 -21.51 -22.26
CA LEU A 6 -11.92 -21.20 -21.18
C LEU A 6 -11.52 -19.72 -21.19
N LEU A 7 -11.26 -19.14 -22.37
CA LEU A 7 -10.93 -17.72 -22.50
C LEU A 7 -12.11 -16.83 -22.06
N THR A 8 -13.34 -17.15 -22.44
CA THR A 8 -14.51 -16.33 -22.08
C THR A 8 -14.81 -16.37 -20.58
N VAL A 9 -14.65 -17.52 -19.92
CA VAL A 9 -14.80 -17.62 -18.45
C VAL A 9 -13.70 -16.86 -17.72
N ALA A 10 -12.46 -16.94 -18.18
CA ALA A 10 -11.35 -16.17 -17.60
C ALA A 10 -11.59 -14.66 -17.72
N SER A 11 -12.00 -14.18 -18.90
CA SER A 11 -12.33 -12.77 -19.13
C SER A 11 -13.51 -12.28 -18.28
N ALA A 12 -14.57 -13.09 -18.13
CA ALA A 12 -15.71 -12.75 -17.28
C ALA A 12 -15.33 -12.66 -15.79
N ASN A 13 -14.48 -13.57 -15.31
CA ASN A 13 -13.96 -13.54 -13.95
C ASN A 13 -13.07 -12.31 -13.69
N LEU A 14 -12.24 -11.91 -14.66
CA LEU A 14 -11.44 -10.69 -14.60
C LEU A 14 -12.32 -9.43 -14.55
N VAL A 15 -13.37 -9.37 -15.37
CA VAL A 15 -14.33 -8.25 -15.35
C VAL A 15 -15.05 -8.16 -14.01
N LEU A 16 -15.57 -9.28 -13.49
CA LEU A 16 -16.25 -9.30 -12.19
C LEU A 16 -15.31 -8.92 -11.03
N ALA A 17 -14.08 -9.43 -11.04
CA ALA A 17 -13.06 -9.08 -10.05
C ALA A 17 -12.70 -7.58 -10.12
N SER A 18 -12.58 -7.02 -11.32
CA SER A 18 -12.31 -5.59 -11.52
C SER A 18 -13.45 -4.70 -11.01
N ASP A 19 -14.70 -5.12 -11.20
CA ASP A 19 -15.89 -4.41 -10.75
C ASP A 19 -16.01 -4.42 -9.22
N LEU A 20 -15.78 -5.58 -8.59
CA LEU A 20 -15.83 -5.68 -7.12
C LEU A 20 -14.70 -4.86 -6.47
N LEU A 21 -13.46 -4.98 -6.95
CA LEU A 21 -12.32 -4.22 -6.44
C LEU A 21 -12.56 -2.70 -6.55
N ALA A 22 -13.01 -2.24 -7.72
CA ALA A 22 -13.32 -0.83 -7.94
C ALA A 22 -14.43 -0.34 -7.01
N LYS A 23 -15.51 -1.11 -6.83
CA LYS A 23 -16.62 -0.76 -5.91
C LYS A 23 -16.18 -0.72 -4.45
N THR A 24 -15.33 -1.65 -4.02
CA THR A 24 -14.80 -1.66 -2.65
C THR A 24 -13.88 -0.46 -2.40
N ALA A 25 -12.98 -0.16 -3.34
CA ALA A 25 -12.13 1.02 -3.28
C ALA A 25 -12.95 2.31 -3.17
N ASP A 26 -13.93 2.47 -4.06
CA ASP A 26 -14.80 3.64 -4.13
C ASP A 26 -15.69 3.80 -2.88
N SER A 27 -16.21 2.69 -2.34
CA SER A 27 -16.94 2.70 -1.07
C SER A 27 -16.06 3.11 0.10
N TRP A 28 -14.83 2.58 0.18
CA TRP A 28 -13.90 2.95 1.24
C TRP A 28 -13.53 4.42 1.17
N ILE A 29 -13.19 4.94 -0.02
CA ILE A 29 -12.83 6.34 -0.22
C ILE A 29 -13.94 7.30 0.25
N ARG A 30 -15.21 6.97 -0.05
CA ARG A 30 -16.35 7.83 0.33
C ARG A 30 -16.76 7.74 1.79
N ASN A 31 -16.58 6.58 2.42
CA ASN A 31 -17.16 6.30 3.73
C ASN A 31 -16.11 6.18 4.85
N ASN A 32 -14.81 6.23 4.53
CA ASN A 32 -13.76 6.11 5.52
C ASN A 32 -13.76 7.32 6.47
N GLN A 33 -13.87 7.05 7.78
CA GLN A 33 -13.80 8.03 8.87
C GLN A 33 -12.64 7.74 9.83
N GLU A 34 -11.65 6.97 9.40
CA GLU A 34 -10.53 6.57 10.25
C GLU A 34 -9.68 7.78 10.67
N THR A 35 -9.55 7.97 11.98
CA THR A 35 -8.78 9.07 12.61
C THR A 35 -7.33 8.69 12.94
N GLN A 36 -6.87 7.55 12.42
CA GLN A 36 -5.50 7.07 12.61
C GLN A 36 -4.51 7.88 11.76
N ARG A 37 -3.22 7.71 12.09
CA ARG A 37 -2.10 8.34 11.37
C ARG A 37 -2.07 7.89 9.91
N ALA A 38 -1.55 8.73 9.01
CA ALA A 38 -1.48 8.40 7.58
C ALA A 38 -0.72 7.10 7.29
N TYR A 39 0.37 6.83 8.03
CA TYR A 39 1.20 5.61 7.88
C TYR A 39 0.66 4.38 8.65
N TRP A 40 -0.54 4.46 9.22
CA TRP A 40 -1.15 3.35 9.96
C TRP A 40 -1.33 2.10 9.09
N TYR A 41 -1.09 0.92 9.67
CA TYR A 41 -1.10 -0.34 8.93
C TYR A 41 -2.45 -0.64 8.26
N GLY A 42 -3.57 -0.25 8.88
CA GLY A 42 -4.90 -0.47 8.30
C GLY A 42 -5.06 0.22 6.96
N ARG A 43 -4.56 1.47 6.84
CA ARG A 43 -4.50 2.20 5.56
C ARG A 43 -3.55 1.53 4.60
N ALA A 44 -2.35 1.15 5.06
CA ALA A 44 -1.34 0.51 4.22
C ALA A 44 -1.83 -0.79 3.57
N VAL A 45 -2.64 -1.58 4.29
CA VAL A 45 -3.28 -2.79 3.74
C VAL A 45 -4.38 -2.44 2.74
N VAL A 46 -5.22 -1.44 3.03
CA VAL A 46 -6.23 -0.99 2.05
C VAL A 46 -5.55 -0.46 0.79
N TYR A 47 -4.47 0.29 0.92
CA TYR A 47 -3.68 0.82 -0.19
C TYR A 47 -3.09 -0.28 -1.06
N GLU A 48 -2.70 -1.44 -0.54
CA GLU A 48 -2.33 -2.60 -1.37
C GLU A 48 -3.50 -3.10 -2.22
N GLY A 49 -4.73 -3.08 -1.69
CA GLY A 49 -5.93 -3.33 -2.47
C GLY A 49 -6.18 -2.28 -3.56
N ILE A 50 -5.89 -1.01 -3.27
CA ILE A 50 -5.95 0.09 -4.26
C ILE A 50 -4.88 -0.11 -5.34
N GLU A 51 -3.66 -0.47 -4.98
CA GLU A 51 -2.56 -0.81 -5.91
C GLU A 51 -3.00 -1.92 -6.87
N ALA A 52 -3.54 -3.01 -6.34
CA ALA A 52 -4.07 -4.10 -7.17
C ALA A 52 -5.23 -3.64 -8.09
N THR A 53 -6.10 -2.77 -7.59
CA THR A 53 -7.20 -2.18 -8.37
C THR A 53 -6.67 -1.33 -9.52
N VAL A 54 -5.66 -0.48 -9.26
CA VAL A 54 -5.01 0.35 -10.27
C VAL A 54 -4.28 -0.52 -11.29
N GLU A 55 -3.57 -1.56 -10.86
CA GLU A 55 -2.87 -2.46 -11.76
C GLU A 55 -3.82 -3.20 -12.70
N LEU A 56 -4.99 -3.61 -12.21
CA LEU A 56 -6.00 -4.32 -13.00
C LEU A 56 -6.77 -3.37 -13.94
N THR A 57 -7.22 -2.23 -13.43
CA THR A 57 -8.14 -1.32 -14.16
C THR A 57 -7.42 -0.24 -14.95
N LYS A 58 -6.15 0.03 -14.64
CA LYS A 58 -5.37 1.17 -15.16
C LYS A 58 -6.04 2.53 -14.91
N ASN A 59 -6.86 2.64 -13.86
CA ASN A 59 -7.59 3.86 -13.53
C ASN A 59 -6.63 4.95 -13.02
N LYS A 60 -6.36 5.94 -13.88
CA LYS A 60 -5.45 7.06 -13.57
C LYS A 60 -5.98 8.00 -12.48
N THR A 61 -7.29 8.16 -12.37
CA THR A 61 -7.91 8.99 -11.33
C THR A 61 -7.70 8.37 -9.96
N LEU A 62 -7.88 7.05 -9.85
CA LEU A 62 -7.62 6.33 -8.60
C LEU A 62 -6.13 6.35 -8.24
N LEU A 63 -5.24 6.22 -9.22
CA LEU A 63 -3.80 6.32 -9.01
C LEU A 63 -3.39 7.72 -8.51
N ALA A 64 -3.96 8.79 -9.09
CA ALA A 64 -3.71 10.17 -8.65
C ALA A 64 -4.23 10.41 -7.23
N TRP A 65 -5.45 9.97 -6.92
CA TRP A 65 -5.97 10.05 -5.55
C TRP A 65 -5.06 9.30 -4.56
N TYR A 66 -4.59 8.10 -4.92
CA TYR A 66 -3.69 7.33 -4.07
C TYR A 66 -2.34 8.04 -3.89
N ARG A 67 -1.85 8.72 -4.94
CA ARG A 67 -0.64 9.53 -4.85
C ARG A 67 -0.77 10.62 -3.79
N ASP A 68 -1.90 11.34 -3.80
CA ASP A 68 -2.17 12.41 -2.85
C ASP A 68 -2.17 11.86 -1.40
N GLN A 69 -2.70 10.65 -1.19
CA GLN A 69 -2.65 10.02 0.13
C GLN A 69 -1.22 9.74 0.61
N MET A 70 -0.30 9.43 -0.31
CA MET A 70 1.09 9.18 0.05
C MET A 70 1.87 10.46 0.31
N ASP A 71 1.44 11.61 -0.21
CA ASP A 71 2.05 12.89 0.11
C ASP A 71 1.76 13.34 1.57
N ASP A 72 0.70 12.81 2.20
CA ASP A 72 0.45 12.91 3.65
C ASP A 72 1.34 11.97 4.49
N VAL A 73 1.96 10.97 3.85
CA VAL A 73 2.84 9.99 4.51
C VAL A 73 4.30 10.43 4.43
N VAL A 74 4.75 10.88 3.26
CA VAL A 74 6.17 11.17 2.99
C VAL A 74 6.38 12.60 2.49
N SER A 75 7.23 13.35 3.18
CA SER A 75 7.62 14.69 2.75
C SER A 75 8.52 14.64 1.51
N PRO A 76 8.71 15.77 0.80
CA PRO A 76 9.54 15.81 -0.42
C PRO A 76 10.98 15.33 -0.24
N ASN A 77 11.53 15.43 0.98
CA ASN A 77 12.88 14.95 1.31
C ASN A 77 12.93 13.48 1.76
N GLY A 78 11.82 12.73 1.72
CA GLY A 78 11.78 11.31 2.08
C GLY A 78 11.61 11.04 3.58
N THR A 79 11.33 12.04 4.41
CA THR A 79 10.99 11.83 5.83
C THR A 79 9.54 11.36 5.96
N ILE A 80 9.28 10.35 6.81
CA ILE A 80 7.91 9.95 7.13
C ILE A 80 7.34 10.94 8.14
N ILE A 81 6.25 11.59 7.74
CA ILE A 81 5.64 12.68 8.49
C ILE A 81 5.08 12.17 9.82
N ASN A 82 5.42 12.84 10.93
CA ASN A 82 4.97 12.52 12.29
C ASN A 82 5.25 11.07 12.72
N TYR A 83 6.34 10.47 12.22
CA TYR A 83 6.73 9.11 12.60
C TYR A 83 7.21 9.07 14.07
N ASP A 84 6.57 8.23 14.88
CA ASP A 84 6.91 8.09 16.31
C ASP A 84 8.12 7.15 16.49
N LEU A 85 9.32 7.74 16.65
CA LEU A 85 10.57 7.01 16.86
C LEU A 85 10.66 6.34 18.24
N THR A 86 9.82 6.72 19.20
CA THR A 86 9.84 6.14 20.55
C THR A 86 9.17 4.76 20.60
N LYS A 87 8.45 4.39 19.53
CA LYS A 87 7.67 3.15 19.46
C LYS A 87 8.24 2.18 18.42
N TYR A 88 8.68 1.02 18.89
CA TYR A 88 8.98 -0.13 18.06
C TYR A 88 7.70 -0.90 17.75
N SER A 89 6.95 -0.45 16.76
CA SER A 89 5.72 -1.10 16.29
C SER A 89 5.94 -1.76 14.93
N LEU A 90 5.77 -3.08 14.86
CA LEU A 90 5.82 -3.82 13.59
C LEU A 90 4.72 -3.38 12.62
N ASP A 91 3.56 -3.00 13.16
CA ASP A 91 2.44 -2.49 12.38
C ASP A 91 2.84 -1.26 11.54
N ASN A 92 3.57 -0.32 12.14
CA ASN A 92 4.03 0.88 11.44
C ASN A 92 4.96 0.57 10.26
N TYR A 93 5.61 -0.60 10.24
CA TYR A 93 6.54 -0.96 9.15
C TYR A 93 5.79 -1.38 7.89
N ARG A 94 4.50 -1.71 7.98
CA ARG A 94 3.70 -2.16 6.85
C ARG A 94 3.64 -1.13 5.73
N ILE A 95 3.66 0.17 6.03
CA ILE A 95 3.67 1.24 5.02
C ILE A 95 4.89 1.19 4.08
N GLY A 96 5.96 0.53 4.51
CA GLY A 96 7.18 0.33 3.71
C GLY A 96 6.90 -0.31 2.34
N MET A 97 5.93 -1.22 2.25
CA MET A 97 5.59 -1.86 0.98
C MET A 97 4.95 -0.89 -0.02
N ASN A 98 4.09 0.01 0.46
CA ASN A 98 3.46 1.04 -0.35
C ASN A 98 4.49 2.07 -0.86
N LEU A 99 5.49 2.40 -0.04
CA LEU A 99 6.62 3.22 -0.46
C LEU A 99 7.43 2.55 -1.58
N LEU A 100 7.69 1.24 -1.47
CA LEU A 100 8.36 0.48 -2.53
C LEU A 100 7.54 0.42 -3.83
N TYR A 101 6.21 0.28 -3.73
CA TYR A 101 5.32 0.38 -4.88
C TYR A 101 5.52 1.71 -5.61
N TRP A 102 5.47 2.84 -4.89
CA TRP A 102 5.64 4.15 -5.49
C TRP A 102 7.03 4.37 -6.07
N TYR A 103 8.09 3.92 -5.38
CA TYR A 103 9.43 3.97 -5.95
C TYR A 103 9.53 3.19 -7.26
N LYS A 104 8.92 1.99 -7.35
CA LYS A 104 8.89 1.20 -8.58
C LYS A 104 8.11 1.89 -9.70
N GLN A 105 7.03 2.62 -9.38
CA GLN A 105 6.20 3.32 -10.37
C GLN A 105 6.86 4.58 -10.91
N THR A 106 7.56 5.35 -10.07
CA THR A 106 8.02 6.71 -10.43
C THR A 106 9.53 6.91 -10.41
N GLY A 107 10.27 6.05 -9.70
CA GLY A 107 11.70 6.22 -9.48
C GLY A 107 12.06 7.40 -8.56
N GLU A 108 11.08 8.04 -7.90
CA GLU A 108 11.36 9.19 -7.05
C GLU A 108 12.06 8.80 -5.75
N GLU A 109 13.22 9.41 -5.52
CA GLU A 109 14.10 9.10 -4.38
C GLU A 109 13.44 9.28 -3.00
N LYS A 110 12.44 10.16 -2.86
CA LYS A 110 11.72 10.34 -1.59
C LYS A 110 11.11 9.03 -1.07
N TYR A 111 10.62 8.17 -1.97
CA TYR A 111 10.05 6.88 -1.59
C TYR A 111 11.11 5.87 -1.20
N LYS A 112 12.24 5.86 -1.90
CA LYS A 112 13.37 5.02 -1.56
C LYS A 112 13.92 5.37 -0.17
N VAL A 113 14.16 6.66 0.09
CA VAL A 113 14.65 7.15 1.39
C VAL A 113 13.70 6.74 2.52
N ALA A 114 12.38 6.92 2.32
CA ALA A 114 11.39 6.52 3.31
C ALA A 114 11.32 4.99 3.51
N ALA A 115 11.43 4.20 2.43
CA ALA A 115 11.46 2.74 2.50
C ALA A 115 12.72 2.23 3.22
N ASP A 116 13.88 2.82 2.94
CA ASP A 116 15.15 2.53 3.62
C ASP A 116 15.03 2.86 5.12
N PHE A 117 14.42 3.99 5.46
CA PHE A 117 14.13 4.35 6.86
C PHE A 117 13.30 3.29 7.59
N ILE A 118 12.24 2.76 6.96
CA ILE A 118 11.44 1.68 7.54
C ILE A 118 12.25 0.38 7.66
N ARG A 119 13.02 0.05 6.62
CA ARG A 119 13.90 -1.13 6.62
C ARG A 119 14.90 -1.10 7.77
N ASP A 120 15.42 0.08 8.11
CA ASP A 120 16.33 0.26 9.24
C ASP A 120 15.66 0.07 10.61
N ARG A 121 14.36 0.38 10.73
CA ARG A 121 13.62 0.11 11.98
C ARG A 121 13.57 -1.38 12.31
N ILE A 122 13.53 -2.25 11.30
CA ILE A 122 13.59 -3.72 11.49
C ILE A 122 14.93 -4.15 12.11
N ASN A 123 16.03 -3.50 11.76
CA ASN A 123 17.34 -3.78 12.36
C ASN A 123 17.36 -3.35 13.83
N GLN A 124 16.73 -2.21 14.15
CA GLN A 124 16.69 -1.62 15.48
C GLN A 124 15.62 -2.22 16.41
N HIS A 125 14.68 -3.01 15.86
CA HIS A 125 13.58 -3.58 16.62
C HIS A 125 14.10 -4.53 17.71
N PRO A 126 13.75 -4.30 19.00
CA PRO A 126 14.12 -5.20 20.08
C PRO A 126 13.57 -6.61 19.86
N ARG A 127 14.39 -7.63 20.07
CA ARG A 127 14.00 -9.03 19.92
C ARG A 127 14.00 -9.71 21.28
N THR A 128 13.07 -10.63 21.49
CA THR A 128 13.14 -11.55 22.62
C THR A 128 14.37 -12.46 22.46
N PRO A 129 14.98 -12.91 23.56
CA PRO A 129 15.99 -13.96 23.49
C PRO A 129 15.43 -15.20 22.77
N THR A 130 16.28 -15.90 22.02
CA THR A 130 15.97 -17.24 21.56
C THR A 130 16.11 -18.18 22.75
N VAL A 131 15.11 -19.03 23.00
CA VAL A 131 15.23 -20.10 23.99
C VAL A 131 15.88 -21.27 23.25
N ASP A 132 17.14 -21.56 23.56
CA ASP A 132 17.77 -22.79 23.11
C ASP A 132 17.12 -23.95 23.88
N CYS A 133 16.41 -24.81 23.17
CA CYS A 133 15.75 -26.00 23.71
C CYS A 133 16.77 -27.07 24.11
#